data_AF-A0A1J4SX96-F1
#
_entry.id   AF-A0A1J4SX96-F1
#
_cell.length_a   1.000
_cell.length_b   1.000
_cell.length_c   1.000
_cell.angle_alpha   90.00
_cell.angle_beta   90.00
_cell.angle_gamma   90.00
#
_symmetry.space_group_name_H-M   'P 1'
#
loop_
_entity.id
_entity.type
_entity.pdbx_description
1 polymer ?
#
loop_
_entity_poly.entity_id
_entity_poly.type
_entity_poly.pdbx_seq_one_letter_code
_entity_poly.pdbx_strand_id
1 'polypeptide(L)'
;MKNIIILAVSVIISSAPLMAQNLESLRKSSENMDIQTGTLKKQSATKQYEISPTPVFARLIINFFKLLFSPNGDIEIENPSTEVPQVDGVLEDDIREETYSETATYAPIDPADLEEEPASLLIRQPQQPMRQKTSFNGGDSGLPQDLKQKALNYFNANQDKIKNKKYIGIVDFSAHSSKQRFFILDMESGAVHAIHVAHGTGSDPDGDGFATKFSNVPNSRASSLGFYVTGALYTGSHGRSMRLHGLSSTNSNALSRAVVLHEAVYVREANMRQGRSWGCLAVSATEIRKTLNSLKGGALIYAGLRDSDF
;
A
#
# COMPACT_ATOMS: atom_id res chain seq x y z
N MET A 1 59.99 -14.04 -18.22
CA MET A 1 59.46 -15.29 -18.79
C MET A 1 59.23 -16.30 -17.67
N LYS A 2 57.96 -16.56 -17.30
CA LYS A 2 57.38 -17.85 -16.86
C LYS A 2 56.00 -17.59 -16.24
N ASN A 3 54.96 -18.03 -16.95
CA ASN A 3 53.59 -18.15 -16.48
C ASN A 3 53.50 -19.28 -15.43
N ILE A 4 52.73 -19.08 -14.35
CA ILE A 4 51.99 -20.15 -13.68
C ILE A 4 50.62 -19.61 -13.27
N ILE A 5 49.60 -20.30 -13.77
CA ILE A 5 48.16 -20.19 -13.49
C ILE A 5 47.88 -20.89 -12.16
N ILE A 6 47.15 -20.25 -11.24
CA ILE A 6 46.40 -20.95 -10.19
C ILE A 6 44.98 -20.38 -10.12
N LEU A 7 44.03 -21.26 -10.42
CA LEU A 7 42.59 -21.12 -10.29
C LEU A 7 42.21 -21.32 -8.81
N ALA A 8 41.37 -20.45 -8.22
CA ALA A 8 40.61 -20.78 -7.02
C ALA A 8 39.25 -20.10 -7.07
N VAL A 9 38.24 -20.94 -7.35
CA VAL A 9 36.81 -20.65 -7.39
C VAL A 9 36.34 -20.23 -5.99
N SER A 10 35.67 -19.09 -5.88
CA SER A 10 35.08 -18.62 -4.63
C SER A 10 33.88 -19.48 -4.24
N VAL A 11 33.92 -19.93 -2.98
CA VAL A 11 32.98 -20.83 -2.33
C VAL A 11 31.66 -20.12 -2.03
N ILE A 12 30.55 -20.67 -2.50
CA ILE A 12 29.20 -20.37 -2.05
C ILE A 12 28.96 -21.17 -0.76
N ILE A 13 28.85 -20.51 0.39
CA ILE A 13 28.45 -21.16 1.64
C ILE A 13 26.93 -21.05 1.79
N SER A 14 26.33 -22.23 1.77
CA SER A 14 24.95 -22.60 2.06
C SER A 14 24.48 -22.15 3.44
N SER A 15 23.34 -21.45 3.50
CA SER A 15 22.56 -21.20 4.73
C SER A 15 21.42 -22.21 4.89
N ALA A 16 21.73 -23.51 4.81
CA ALA A 16 20.81 -24.60 5.10
C ALA A 16 20.69 -25.06 6.59
N PRO A 17 21.52 -24.67 7.58
CA PRO A 17 21.40 -25.26 8.92
C PRO A 17 20.38 -24.60 9.86
N LEU A 18 19.72 -23.49 9.48
CA LEU A 18 18.77 -22.81 10.37
C LEU A 18 17.32 -23.33 10.28
N MET A 19 16.97 -24.10 9.24
CA MET A 19 15.63 -24.66 9.06
C MET A 19 15.45 -26.05 9.72
N ALA A 20 16.52 -26.79 9.95
CA ALA A 20 16.46 -28.15 10.51
C ALA A 20 16.09 -28.16 12.01
N GLN A 21 16.48 -27.13 12.78
CA GLN A 21 16.20 -27.07 14.21
C GLN A 21 14.72 -26.79 14.52
N ASN A 22 13.98 -26.21 13.57
CA ASN A 22 12.57 -25.85 13.76
C ASN A 22 11.60 -27.00 13.38
N LEU A 23 12.08 -28.01 12.65
CA LEU A 23 11.29 -29.20 12.29
C LEU A 23 11.32 -30.26 13.42
N GLU A 24 12.41 -30.36 14.17
CA GLU A 24 12.53 -31.30 15.29
C GLU A 24 11.69 -30.86 16.51
N SER A 25 11.50 -29.54 16.70
CA SER A 25 10.59 -29.00 17.74
C SER A 25 9.12 -29.27 17.40
N LEU A 26 8.75 -29.24 16.12
CA LEU A 26 7.40 -29.60 15.65
C LEU A 26 7.16 -31.12 15.71
N ARG A 27 8.18 -31.95 15.45
CA ARG A 27 8.10 -33.41 15.61
C ARG A 27 7.81 -33.80 17.07
N LYS A 28 8.55 -33.22 18.03
CA LYS A 28 8.34 -33.48 19.46
C LYS A 28 7.00 -32.99 20.00
N SER A 29 6.39 -31.97 19.38
CA SER A 29 5.04 -31.51 19.75
C SER A 29 3.94 -32.46 19.30
N SER A 30 4.17 -33.29 18.27
CA SER A 30 3.19 -34.27 17.75
C SER A 30 3.20 -35.62 18.48
N GLU A 31 4.24 -35.94 19.25
CA GLU A 31 4.37 -37.22 19.98
C GLU A 31 3.55 -37.27 21.30
N ASN A 32 2.84 -36.20 21.69
CA ASN A 32 2.07 -36.11 22.95
C ASN A 32 0.54 -35.92 22.78
N MET A 33 -0.02 -36.16 21.59
CA MET A 33 -1.48 -36.20 21.42
C MET A 33 -1.98 -37.64 21.52
N ASP A 34 -2.32 -38.02 22.76
CA ASP A 34 -2.99 -39.28 23.08
C ASP A 34 -4.47 -39.17 22.68
N ILE A 35 -4.86 -39.81 21.57
CA ILE A 35 -6.27 -39.97 21.17
C ILE A 35 -6.64 -41.44 21.36
N GLN A 36 -7.47 -41.71 22.36
CA GLN A 36 -8.12 -43.01 22.55
C GLN A 36 -8.99 -43.37 21.34
N THR A 37 -8.60 -44.41 20.62
CA THR A 37 -9.53 -45.18 19.78
C THR A 37 -9.38 -46.65 20.11
N GLY A 38 -10.26 -47.13 20.99
CA GLY A 38 -10.41 -48.54 21.29
C GLY A 38 -11.02 -49.31 20.12
N THR A 39 -10.53 -50.53 19.95
CA THR A 39 -11.15 -51.66 19.24
C THR A 39 -11.16 -51.56 17.71
N LEU A 40 -10.31 -52.34 17.05
CA LEU A 40 -10.73 -53.34 16.05
C LEU A 40 -9.58 -54.29 15.70
N LYS A 41 -9.95 -55.57 15.55
CA LYS A 41 -9.10 -56.74 15.42
C LYS A 41 -8.24 -56.75 14.16
N LYS A 42 -7.04 -57.30 14.35
CA LYS A 42 -6.05 -57.80 13.38
C LYS A 42 -6.68 -58.79 12.36
N GLN A 43 -6.48 -58.53 11.07
CA GLN A 43 -6.38 -59.57 10.03
C GLN A 43 -5.48 -59.08 8.88
N SER A 44 -4.39 -59.81 8.65
CA SER A 44 -3.48 -59.68 7.52
C SER A 44 -4.12 -60.25 6.24
N ALA A 45 -3.97 -59.54 5.11
CA ALA A 45 -3.73 -60.17 3.81
C ALA A 45 -3.28 -59.11 2.79
N THR A 46 -2.14 -59.39 2.19
CA THR A 46 -1.42 -58.67 1.12
C THR A 46 -2.26 -58.47 -0.14
N LYS A 47 -2.37 -57.23 -0.61
CA LYS A 47 -2.57 -56.89 -2.03
C LYS A 47 -1.94 -55.53 -2.30
N GLN A 48 -0.85 -55.51 -3.06
CA GLN A 48 -0.23 -54.28 -3.53
C GLN A 48 -1.21 -53.56 -4.46
N TYR A 49 -1.69 -52.40 -4.01
CA TYR A 49 -2.25 -51.39 -4.90
C TYR A 49 -1.20 -50.29 -5.00
N GLU A 50 -0.61 -50.14 -6.18
CA GLU A 50 0.15 -48.95 -6.55
C GLU A 50 -0.86 -47.79 -6.59
N ILE A 51 -0.99 -47.10 -5.47
CA ILE A 51 -1.75 -45.85 -5.40
C ILE A 51 -0.76 -44.76 -5.82
N SER A 52 -0.82 -44.37 -7.09
CA SER A 52 -0.33 -43.05 -7.51
C SER A 52 -1.00 -42.01 -6.61
N PRO A 53 -0.25 -41.20 -5.84
CA PRO A 53 -0.87 -40.12 -5.09
C PRO A 53 -1.28 -39.06 -6.10
N THR A 54 -2.56 -39.04 -6.45
CA THR A 54 -3.19 -37.81 -6.93
C THR A 54 -2.96 -36.76 -5.84
N PRO A 55 -2.33 -35.61 -6.14
CA PRO A 55 -2.20 -34.54 -5.17
C PRO A 55 -3.55 -33.84 -5.03
N VAL A 56 -4.48 -34.44 -4.29
CA VAL A 56 -5.68 -33.79 -3.80
C VAL A 56 -5.38 -33.22 -2.41
N PHE A 57 -4.36 -32.38 -2.27
CA PHE A 57 -4.14 -31.54 -1.08
C PHE A 57 -3.22 -30.36 -1.44
N ALA A 58 -3.69 -29.49 -2.34
CA ALA A 58 -3.19 -28.12 -2.49
C ALA A 58 -4.22 -27.26 -3.22
N ARG A 59 -5.47 -27.27 -2.77
CA ARG A 59 -6.49 -26.32 -3.22
C ARG A 59 -7.43 -25.98 -2.08
N LEU A 60 -7.07 -24.96 -1.31
CA LEU A 60 -7.99 -24.10 -0.58
C LEU A 60 -7.24 -22.88 -0.02
N ILE A 61 -6.91 -21.95 -0.92
CA ILE A 61 -6.95 -20.51 -0.62
C ILE A 61 -7.68 -19.88 -1.81
N ILE A 62 -8.87 -19.36 -1.55
CA ILE A 62 -9.73 -18.56 -2.44
C ILE A 62 -10.03 -17.35 -1.54
N ASN A 63 -9.54 -16.13 -1.79
CA ASN A 63 -9.74 -15.22 -2.93
C ASN A 63 -8.93 -13.90 -2.67
N PHE A 64 -8.72 -12.92 -3.56
CA PHE A 64 -9.32 -12.59 -4.87
C PHE A 64 -8.31 -11.88 -5.83
N PHE A 65 -7.04 -11.70 -5.43
CA PHE A 65 -6.00 -11.04 -6.23
C PHE A 65 -4.72 -11.89 -6.21
N LYS A 66 -4.35 -12.53 -7.32
CA LYS A 66 -3.04 -13.19 -7.39
C LYS A 66 -1.98 -12.13 -7.60
N LEU A 67 -1.11 -11.94 -6.60
CA LEU A 67 0.08 -11.12 -6.74
C LEU A 67 1.09 -11.85 -7.62
N LEU A 68 1.54 -11.17 -8.67
CA LEU A 68 2.52 -11.65 -9.62
C LEU A 68 3.75 -10.75 -9.52
N PHE A 69 4.88 -11.32 -9.10
CA PHE A 69 6.15 -10.60 -9.03
C PHE A 69 6.87 -10.69 -10.37
N SER A 70 7.10 -9.54 -11.00
CA SER A 70 7.93 -9.48 -12.22
C SER A 70 9.41 -9.57 -11.87
N PRO A 71 10.29 -9.97 -12.82
CA PRO A 71 11.74 -10.05 -12.60
C PRO A 71 12.38 -8.75 -12.11
N ASN A 72 11.76 -7.61 -12.40
CA ASN A 72 12.24 -6.28 -11.99
C ASN A 72 11.72 -5.85 -10.60
N GLY A 73 11.00 -6.72 -9.90
CA GLY A 73 10.39 -6.43 -8.59
C GLY A 73 9.05 -5.69 -8.66
N ASP A 74 8.45 -5.56 -9.85
CA ASP A 74 7.08 -5.05 -9.99
C ASP A 74 6.08 -6.05 -9.42
N ILE A 75 4.98 -5.53 -8.87
CA ILE A 75 3.86 -6.31 -8.36
C ILE A 75 2.69 -6.07 -9.29
N GLU A 76 2.20 -7.13 -9.90
CA GLU A 76 0.98 -7.12 -10.69
C GLU A 76 -0.14 -7.87 -9.98
N ILE A 77 -1.35 -7.39 -10.18
CA ILE A 77 -2.57 -7.93 -9.62
C ILE A 77 -3.38 -8.50 -10.78
N GLU A 78 -3.74 -9.78 -10.70
CA GLU A 78 -4.74 -10.35 -11.60
C GLU A 78 -6.09 -9.66 -11.36
N ASN A 79 -6.51 -8.80 -12.31
CA ASN A 79 -7.73 -8.01 -12.20
C ASN A 79 -8.94 -8.96 -12.18
N PRO A 80 -9.81 -8.94 -11.15
CA PRO A 80 -11.06 -9.66 -11.18
C PRO A 80 -11.98 -8.99 -12.19
N SER A 81 -11.82 -9.36 -13.45
CA SER A 81 -12.70 -8.91 -14.52
C SER A 81 -14.16 -9.18 -14.12
N THR A 82 -15.00 -8.15 -14.13
CA THR A 82 -16.10 -8.03 -15.11
C THR A 82 -16.94 -6.77 -14.84
N GLU A 83 -17.13 -5.98 -15.91
CA GLU A 83 -17.97 -4.76 -16.01
C GLU A 83 -17.48 -3.50 -15.28
N VAL A 84 -16.44 -2.87 -15.85
CA VAL A 84 -16.11 -1.47 -15.55
C VAL A 84 -17.04 -0.57 -16.37
N PRO A 85 -17.67 0.46 -15.77
CA PRO A 85 -18.40 1.46 -16.53
C PRO A 85 -17.48 2.11 -17.56
N GLN A 86 -17.79 1.95 -18.85
CA GLN A 86 -17.20 2.76 -19.91
C GLN A 86 -17.63 4.20 -19.64
N VAL A 87 -16.70 5.04 -19.17
CA VAL A 87 -16.97 6.45 -18.89
C VAL A 87 -16.73 7.25 -20.16
N ASP A 88 -17.81 7.79 -20.72
CA ASP A 88 -17.77 8.81 -21.77
C ASP A 88 -17.21 10.12 -21.19
N GLY A 89 -15.90 10.31 -21.31
CA GLY A 89 -15.22 11.54 -20.90
C GLY A 89 -13.70 11.38 -20.82
N VAL A 90 -12.97 12.35 -21.38
CA VAL A 90 -11.53 12.46 -21.17
C VAL A 90 -11.30 13.01 -19.76
N LEU A 91 -10.77 12.18 -18.87
CA LEU A 91 -10.27 12.63 -17.57
C LEU A 91 -8.86 13.16 -17.74
N GLU A 92 -8.54 14.24 -17.02
CA GLU A 92 -7.21 14.82 -17.02
C GLU A 92 -6.27 13.95 -16.18
N ASP A 93 -5.23 13.40 -16.81
CA ASP A 93 -4.12 12.76 -16.12
C ASP A 93 -2.99 13.78 -15.93
N ASP A 94 -2.23 13.61 -14.85
CA ASP A 94 -0.95 14.28 -14.71
C ASP A 94 0.02 13.72 -15.74
N ILE A 95 0.56 14.61 -16.55
CA ILE A 95 1.58 14.31 -17.55
C ILE A 95 2.90 15.03 -17.25
N ARG A 96 3.00 15.66 -16.08
CA ARG A 96 4.20 16.38 -15.65
C ARG A 96 5.08 15.45 -14.81
N GLU A 97 6.36 15.43 -15.14
CA GLU A 97 7.38 14.77 -14.34
C GLU A 97 7.90 15.75 -13.28
N GLU A 98 7.82 15.37 -12.01
CA GLU A 98 8.67 15.99 -10.99
C GLU A 98 10.00 15.23 -10.92
N THR A 99 11.09 15.99 -10.93
CA THR A 99 12.43 15.43 -10.70
C THR A 99 12.85 15.77 -9.28
N TYR A 100 13.29 14.77 -8.53
CA TYR A 100 13.87 15.01 -7.22
C TYR A 100 15.33 15.42 -7.40
N SER A 101 15.70 16.55 -6.82
CA SER A 101 17.09 16.92 -6.59
C SER A 101 17.26 17.40 -5.17
N GLU A 102 18.29 16.90 -4.48
CA GLU A 102 18.67 17.41 -3.15
C GLU A 102 19.01 18.91 -3.19
N THR A 103 19.48 19.40 -4.33
CA THR A 103 19.82 20.82 -4.52
C THR A 103 18.64 21.67 -4.98
N ALA A 104 17.49 21.06 -5.31
CA ALA A 104 16.32 21.82 -5.73
C ALA A 104 15.75 22.62 -4.56
N THR A 105 15.79 23.95 -4.70
CA THR A 105 15.21 24.89 -3.74
C THR A 105 13.73 25.06 -4.05
N TYR A 106 12.90 24.29 -3.39
CA TYR A 106 11.47 24.56 -3.35
C TYR A 106 11.17 25.52 -2.21
N ALA A 107 10.16 26.39 -2.39
CA ALA A 107 9.68 27.23 -1.31
C ALA A 107 9.16 26.30 -0.20
N PRO A 108 9.78 26.28 0.99
CA PRO A 108 9.25 25.51 2.10
C PRO A 108 7.89 26.08 2.47
N ILE A 109 6.95 25.20 2.83
CA ILE A 109 5.67 25.64 3.39
C ILE A 109 5.91 25.96 4.86
N ASP A 110 5.62 27.20 5.29
CA ASP A 110 5.60 27.55 6.70
C ASP A 110 4.47 26.74 7.36
N PRO A 111 4.71 25.99 8.47
CA PRO A 111 3.64 25.34 9.21
C PRO A 111 2.46 26.27 9.57
N ALA A 112 2.69 27.58 9.71
CA ALA A 112 1.66 28.61 9.91
C ALA A 112 0.74 28.78 8.68
N ASP A 113 1.27 28.61 7.46
CA ASP A 113 0.49 28.67 6.21
C ASP A 113 -0.46 27.49 6.04
N LEU A 114 -0.41 26.51 6.94
CA LEU A 114 -1.33 25.40 7.01
C LEU A 114 -2.41 25.56 8.09
N GLU A 115 -2.30 26.52 9.03
CA GLU A 115 -3.30 26.73 10.10
C GLU A 115 -4.73 26.82 9.53
N GLU A 116 -5.78 26.37 10.21
CA GLU A 116 -7.11 26.38 9.59
C GLU A 116 -7.55 27.81 9.20
N GLU A 117 -8.03 28.00 7.96
CA GLU A 117 -8.73 29.25 7.61
C GLU A 117 -9.87 29.46 8.61
N PRO A 118 -10.03 30.65 9.20
CA PRO A 118 -11.10 30.87 10.14
C PRO A 118 -12.44 30.55 9.47
N ALA A 119 -13.28 29.78 10.16
CA ALA A 119 -14.58 29.30 9.68
C ALA A 119 -15.49 30.41 9.09
N SER A 120 -15.23 31.67 9.43
CA SER A 120 -15.88 32.86 8.88
C SER A 120 -15.71 33.07 7.37
N LEU A 121 -14.67 32.53 6.73
CA LEU A 121 -14.45 32.69 5.28
C LEU A 121 -15.24 31.67 4.44
N LEU A 122 -15.76 30.60 5.04
CA LEU A 122 -16.57 29.57 4.37
C LEU A 122 -18.03 29.97 4.13
N ILE A 123 -18.48 31.13 4.66
CA ILE A 123 -19.88 31.59 4.55
C ILE A 123 -20.19 32.22 3.16
N ARG A 124 -19.22 32.38 2.26
CA ARG A 124 -19.40 33.12 0.99
C ARG A 124 -19.75 32.29 -0.25
N GLN A 125 -19.90 30.96 -0.15
CA GLN A 125 -20.37 30.14 -1.27
C GLN A 125 -21.86 29.83 -1.11
N PRO A 126 -22.69 29.90 -2.18
CA PRO A 126 -24.08 29.47 -2.10
C PRO A 126 -24.10 28.01 -1.68
N GLN A 127 -24.68 27.73 -0.52
CA GLN A 127 -24.83 26.38 -0.03
C GLN A 127 -25.69 25.60 -1.02
N GLN A 128 -25.06 24.74 -1.82
CA GLN A 128 -25.76 23.58 -2.37
C GLN A 128 -26.22 22.75 -1.16
N PRO A 129 -27.45 22.22 -1.16
CA PRO A 129 -28.00 21.57 0.01
C PRO A 129 -27.09 20.42 0.43
N MET A 130 -26.46 20.59 1.60
CA MET A 130 -25.73 19.55 2.31
C MET A 130 -26.67 18.36 2.44
N ARG A 131 -26.42 17.32 1.64
CA ARG A 131 -26.99 16.00 1.88
C ARG A 131 -26.51 15.58 3.28
N GLN A 132 -27.50 15.29 4.11
CA GLN A 132 -27.45 15.01 5.55
C GLN A 132 -26.10 14.52 6.09
N LYS A 133 -25.61 15.21 7.14
CA LYS A 133 -24.71 14.65 8.15
C LYS A 133 -25.25 13.28 8.57
N THR A 134 -24.60 12.21 8.13
CA THR A 134 -24.77 10.91 8.74
C THR A 134 -24.17 10.99 10.14
N SER A 135 -25.05 10.93 11.14
CA SER A 135 -24.70 10.63 12.51
C SER A 135 -23.92 9.31 12.53
N PHE A 136 -22.65 9.32 12.93
CA PHE A 136 -21.84 8.12 13.06
C PHE A 136 -21.81 7.67 14.53
N ASN A 137 -22.66 6.70 14.84
CA ASN A 137 -22.40 5.76 15.93
C ASN A 137 -21.17 4.90 15.57
N GLY A 138 -20.33 4.57 16.56
CA GLY A 138 -19.04 3.88 16.41
C GLY A 138 -19.11 2.43 15.91
N GLY A 139 -19.56 2.23 14.66
CA GLY A 139 -19.56 0.97 13.95
C GLY A 139 -19.23 1.20 12.48
N ASP A 140 -18.03 0.78 12.11
CA ASP A 140 -17.40 0.80 10.78
C ASP A 140 -16.96 2.17 10.24
N SER A 141 -15.69 2.50 10.52
CA SER A 141 -14.96 3.64 9.95
C SER A 141 -14.74 3.55 8.43
N GLY A 142 -15.16 2.48 7.76
CA GLY A 142 -14.88 2.20 6.35
C GLY A 142 -13.42 1.83 6.05
N LEU A 143 -12.51 2.10 6.99
CA LEU A 143 -11.12 1.64 6.98
C LEU A 143 -11.05 0.11 7.12
N PRO A 144 -10.49 -0.61 6.14
CA PRO A 144 -10.32 -2.05 6.22
C PRO A 144 -9.47 -2.49 7.42
N GLN A 145 -9.97 -3.47 8.19
CA GLN A 145 -9.35 -3.88 9.46
C GLN A 145 -7.98 -4.54 9.26
N ASP A 146 -7.80 -5.30 8.17
CA ASP A 146 -6.54 -5.93 7.83
C ASP A 146 -5.45 -4.87 7.54
N LEU A 147 -5.77 -3.84 6.74
CA LEU A 147 -4.86 -2.73 6.46
C LEU A 147 -4.55 -1.91 7.71
N LYS A 148 -5.57 -1.64 8.54
CA LYS A 148 -5.38 -0.99 9.85
C LYS A 148 -4.42 -1.79 10.72
N GLN A 149 -4.61 -3.11 10.82
CA GLN A 149 -3.78 -3.97 11.65
C GLN A 149 -2.32 -3.98 11.17
N LYS A 150 -2.09 -4.10 9.85
CA LYS A 150 -0.73 -4.05 9.27
C LYS A 150 -0.04 -2.71 9.55
N ALA A 151 -0.76 -1.60 9.37
CA ALA A 151 -0.24 -0.27 9.66
C ALA A 151 0.14 -0.11 11.14
N LEU A 152 -0.74 -0.54 12.06
CA LEU A 152 -0.48 -0.49 13.51
C LEU A 152 0.68 -1.39 13.93
N ASN A 153 0.76 -2.60 13.38
CA ASN A 153 1.87 -3.52 13.66
C ASN A 153 3.21 -2.91 13.24
N TYR A 154 3.29 -2.37 12.02
CA TYR A 154 4.51 -1.71 11.55
C TYR A 154 4.85 -0.47 12.39
N PHE A 155 3.84 0.36 12.69
CA PHE A 155 3.99 1.55 13.53
C PHE A 155 4.61 1.18 14.88
N ASN A 156 4.03 0.21 15.60
CA ASN A 156 4.50 -0.23 16.91
C ASN A 156 5.93 -0.78 16.87
N ALA A 157 6.28 -1.52 15.81
CA ALA A 157 7.61 -2.11 15.65
C ALA A 157 8.71 -1.12 15.21
N ASN A 158 8.36 0.05 14.67
CA ASN A 158 9.30 1.01 14.05
C ASN A 158 9.13 2.43 14.61
N GLN A 159 8.85 2.55 15.90
CA GLN A 159 8.60 3.84 16.55
C GLN A 159 9.77 4.83 16.42
N ASP A 160 11.01 4.36 16.32
CA ASP A 160 12.21 5.18 16.13
C ASP A 160 12.21 5.94 14.79
N LYS A 161 11.55 5.41 13.75
CA LYS A 161 11.52 5.99 12.41
C LYS A 161 10.36 6.97 12.19
N ILE A 162 9.36 6.95 13.07
CA ILE A 162 8.10 7.66 12.90
C ILE A 162 8.04 8.80 13.92
N LYS A 163 8.08 10.06 13.49
CA LYS A 163 8.14 11.20 14.41
C LYS A 163 6.75 11.70 14.79
N ASN A 164 5.82 11.75 13.85
CA ASN A 164 4.43 12.08 14.13
C ASN A 164 3.70 10.82 14.61
N LYS A 165 3.37 10.80 15.91
CA LYS A 165 2.68 9.69 16.58
C LYS A 165 1.16 9.79 16.57
N LYS A 166 0.64 10.96 16.17
CA LYS A 166 -0.78 11.26 16.28
C LYS A 166 -1.57 10.71 15.11
N TYR A 167 -0.98 10.64 13.92
CA TYR A 167 -1.68 10.23 12.72
C TYR A 167 -0.98 9.11 11.96
N ILE A 168 -1.78 8.23 11.36
CA ILE A 168 -1.34 7.24 10.37
C ILE A 168 -2.21 7.41 9.12
N GLY A 169 -1.56 7.52 7.96
CA GLY A 169 -2.23 7.43 6.66
C GLY A 169 -2.31 5.99 6.19
N ILE A 170 -3.44 5.56 5.63
CA ILE A 170 -3.65 4.21 5.10
C ILE A 170 -4.32 4.32 3.74
N VAL A 171 -3.62 3.90 2.68
CA VAL A 171 -4.15 3.84 1.32
C VAL A 171 -4.48 2.40 0.98
N ASP A 172 -5.68 2.20 0.47
CA ASP A 172 -6.15 0.94 -0.06
C ASP A 172 -6.21 1.00 -1.58
N PHE A 173 -5.20 0.42 -2.24
CA PHE A 173 -5.15 0.40 -3.70
C PHE A 173 -5.97 -0.74 -4.33
N SER A 174 -6.53 -1.67 -3.53
CA SER A 174 -7.45 -2.68 -4.05
C SER A 174 -8.83 -2.10 -4.39
N ALA A 175 -9.20 -0.97 -3.79
CA ALA A 175 -10.44 -0.26 -4.09
C ALA A 175 -10.31 0.61 -5.34
N HIS A 176 -11.40 0.69 -6.12
CA HIS A 176 -11.53 1.57 -7.27
C HIS A 176 -11.30 3.05 -6.91
N SER A 177 -10.72 3.83 -7.81
CA SER A 177 -10.34 5.24 -7.57
C SER A 177 -11.51 6.18 -7.23
N SER A 178 -12.73 5.86 -7.64
CA SER A 178 -13.94 6.62 -7.24
C SER A 178 -14.41 6.37 -5.81
N LYS A 179 -13.70 5.54 -5.04
CA LYS A 179 -13.95 5.36 -3.61
C LYS A 179 -13.00 6.23 -2.81
N GLN A 180 -13.48 6.70 -1.66
CA GLN A 180 -12.60 7.23 -0.61
C GLN A 180 -11.76 6.06 -0.07
N ARG A 181 -10.50 6.02 -0.50
CA ARG A 181 -9.58 4.90 -0.27
C ARG A 181 -8.25 5.33 0.34
N PHE A 182 -8.16 6.58 0.78
CA PHE A 182 -7.10 7.07 1.65
C PHE A 182 -7.69 7.51 2.97
N PHE A 183 -7.28 6.84 4.05
CA PHE A 183 -7.78 7.03 5.40
C PHE A 183 -6.70 7.70 6.25
N ILE A 184 -7.07 8.74 6.97
CA ILE A 184 -6.22 9.39 7.98
C ILE A 184 -6.79 9.00 9.34
N LEU A 185 -6.07 8.12 10.04
CA LEU A 185 -6.42 7.62 11.37
C LEU A 185 -5.78 8.52 12.43
N ASP A 186 -6.60 9.11 13.29
CA ASP A 186 -6.17 9.77 14.52
C ASP A 186 -5.98 8.70 15.61
N MET A 187 -4.74 8.55 16.08
CA MET A 187 -4.32 7.50 17.01
C MET A 187 -4.79 7.74 18.45
N GLU A 188 -5.16 8.97 18.79
CA GLU A 188 -5.62 9.34 20.14
C GLU A 188 -7.13 9.13 20.27
N SER A 189 -7.89 9.64 19.31
CA SER A 189 -9.36 9.57 19.31
C SER A 189 -9.92 8.32 18.62
N GLY A 190 -9.12 7.65 17.78
CA GLY A 190 -9.57 6.57 16.91
C GLY A 190 -10.41 7.05 15.72
N ALA A 191 -10.58 8.36 15.53
CA ALA A 191 -11.34 8.93 14.42
C ALA A 191 -10.65 8.66 13.08
N VAL A 192 -11.45 8.44 12.04
CA VAL A 192 -10.97 8.18 10.67
C VAL A 192 -11.56 9.21 9.72
N HIS A 193 -10.69 9.87 8.95
CA HIS A 193 -11.08 10.76 7.85
C HIS A 193 -10.75 10.09 6.52
N ALA A 194 -11.76 9.76 5.72
CA ALA A 194 -11.60 9.08 4.43
C ALA A 194 -11.69 10.06 3.25
N ILE A 195 -10.75 10.00 2.31
CA ILE A 195 -10.66 10.86 1.14
C ILE A 195 -10.34 10.07 -0.13
N HIS A 196 -10.59 10.69 -1.28
CA HIS A 196 -10.17 10.17 -2.58
C HIS A 196 -8.66 10.35 -2.76
N VAL A 197 -8.03 9.38 -3.41
CA VAL A 197 -6.62 9.45 -3.82
C VAL A 197 -6.43 8.83 -5.20
N ALA A 198 -5.72 9.54 -6.08
CA ALA A 198 -5.28 9.04 -7.37
C ALA A 198 -4.00 8.18 -7.24
N HIS A 199 -3.89 7.19 -8.11
CA HIS A 199 -2.70 6.37 -8.32
C HIS A 199 -1.94 6.80 -9.58
N GLY A 200 -0.79 6.18 -9.82
CA GLY A 200 0.00 6.41 -11.02
C GLY A 200 -0.62 5.83 -12.31
N THR A 201 -0.35 6.43 -13.46
CA THR A 201 -0.75 5.93 -14.80
C THR A 201 -0.17 4.54 -15.09
N GLY A 202 1.05 4.27 -14.62
CA GLY A 202 1.66 2.94 -14.74
C GLY A 202 0.99 1.87 -13.87
N SER A 203 0.13 2.27 -12.93
CA SER A 203 -0.65 1.34 -12.10
C SER A 203 -1.99 0.93 -12.71
N ASP A 204 -2.49 1.69 -13.68
CA ASP A 204 -3.82 1.56 -14.25
C ASP A 204 -3.73 1.83 -15.77
N PRO A 205 -3.12 0.89 -16.53
CA PRO A 205 -2.76 1.10 -17.92
C PRO A 205 -3.94 1.03 -18.90
N ASP A 206 -4.99 0.27 -18.57
CA ASP A 206 -6.28 0.26 -19.29
C ASP A 206 -7.18 1.44 -18.89
N GLY A 207 -6.82 2.07 -17.78
CA GLY A 207 -7.38 3.30 -17.32
C GLY A 207 -8.76 3.15 -16.71
N ASP A 208 -9.07 1.95 -16.23
CA ASP A 208 -10.36 1.52 -15.74
C ASP A 208 -10.67 2.06 -14.33
N GLY A 209 -9.65 2.59 -13.63
CA GLY A 209 -9.74 3.17 -12.30
C GLY A 209 -9.30 2.23 -11.17
N PHE A 210 -8.85 1.02 -11.47
CA PHE A 210 -8.20 0.08 -10.56
C PHE A 210 -6.67 0.13 -10.70
N ALA A 211 -5.95 0.18 -9.57
CA ALA A 211 -4.50 0.02 -9.59
C ALA A 211 -4.16 -1.48 -9.60
N THR A 212 -3.73 -1.98 -10.74
CA THR A 212 -3.38 -3.40 -10.95
C THR A 212 -1.88 -3.64 -11.08
N LYS A 213 -1.08 -2.58 -11.21
CA LYS A 213 0.38 -2.68 -11.27
C LYS A 213 1.06 -1.73 -10.30
N PHE A 214 2.13 -2.17 -9.65
CA PHE A 214 2.93 -1.37 -8.73
C PHE A 214 4.40 -1.56 -9.02
N SER A 215 5.17 -0.49 -8.89
CA SER A 215 6.58 -0.52 -9.22
C SER A 215 7.39 0.38 -8.31
N ASN A 216 8.60 -0.05 -7.99
CA ASN A 216 9.64 0.74 -7.36
C ASN A 216 10.67 1.28 -8.37
N VAL A 217 10.48 1.00 -9.67
CA VAL A 217 11.43 1.33 -10.72
C VAL A 217 11.24 2.80 -11.14
N PRO A 218 12.33 3.58 -11.30
CA PRO A 218 12.26 4.92 -11.87
C PRO A 218 11.53 4.94 -13.22
N ASN A 219 10.77 6.01 -13.46
CA ASN A 219 10.04 6.25 -14.71
C ASN A 219 8.96 5.21 -15.06
N SER A 220 8.65 4.27 -14.15
CA SER A 220 7.53 3.32 -14.32
C SER A 220 6.16 4.00 -14.33
N ARG A 221 6.06 5.22 -13.80
CA ARG A 221 4.81 5.98 -13.56
C ARG A 221 3.79 5.24 -12.70
N ALA A 222 4.15 4.11 -12.09
CA ALA A 222 3.29 3.34 -11.22
C ALA A 222 3.48 3.77 -9.77
N SER A 223 2.41 3.74 -8.98
CA SER A 223 2.51 3.85 -7.53
C SER A 223 3.24 2.62 -6.96
N SER A 224 3.83 2.75 -5.77
CA SER A 224 4.47 1.64 -5.07
C SER A 224 3.67 1.25 -3.81
N LEU A 225 3.72 -0.04 -3.45
CA LEU A 225 3.15 -0.55 -2.20
C LEU A 225 4.16 -0.49 -1.05
N GLY A 226 3.67 -0.53 0.18
CA GLY A 226 4.45 -0.61 1.40
C GLY A 226 4.33 0.61 2.31
N PHE A 227 5.30 0.76 3.21
CA PHE A 227 5.31 1.78 4.25
C PHE A 227 6.15 2.98 3.83
N TYR A 228 5.64 4.18 4.07
CA TYR A 228 6.33 5.45 3.83
C TYR A 228 6.41 6.23 5.15
N VAL A 229 7.42 7.07 5.28
CA VAL A 229 7.42 8.18 6.24
C VAL A 229 7.33 9.51 5.50
N THR A 230 6.50 10.41 6.02
CA THR A 230 6.34 11.74 5.43
C THR A 230 7.54 12.64 5.70
N GLY A 231 7.92 13.40 4.68
CA GLY A 231 9.10 14.26 4.69
C GLY A 231 8.74 15.75 4.73
N ALA A 232 9.59 16.54 4.09
CA ALA A 232 9.45 17.99 4.01
C ALA A 232 8.21 18.40 3.18
N LEU A 233 7.58 19.48 3.63
CA LEU A 233 6.53 20.18 2.91
C LEU A 233 7.14 21.24 1.99
N TYR A 234 6.59 21.39 0.80
CA TYR A 234 7.06 22.35 -0.18
C TYR A 234 5.97 22.73 -1.17
N THR A 235 6.14 23.86 -1.85
CA THR A 235 5.33 24.23 -3.02
C THR A 235 6.10 23.91 -4.30
N GLY A 236 5.61 22.94 -5.07
CA GLY A 236 6.18 22.45 -6.32
C GLY A 236 5.33 22.78 -7.54
N SER A 237 5.54 22.06 -8.66
CA SER A 237 4.77 22.27 -9.90
C SER A 237 3.31 21.83 -9.78
N HIS A 238 2.99 21.03 -8.77
CA HIS A 238 1.64 20.57 -8.45
C HIS A 238 1.03 21.32 -7.25
N GLY A 239 1.62 22.45 -6.83
CA GLY A 239 1.17 23.20 -5.67
C GLY A 239 1.69 22.61 -4.36
N ARG A 240 0.86 22.63 -3.31
CA ARG A 240 1.28 22.15 -1.98
C ARG A 240 1.55 20.65 -2.00
N SER A 241 2.76 20.29 -1.62
CA SER A 241 3.29 18.94 -1.75
C SER A 241 4.08 18.52 -0.52
N MET A 242 4.17 17.21 -0.30
CA MET A 242 4.93 16.60 0.79
C MET A 242 5.72 15.40 0.27
N ARG A 243 7.03 15.41 0.51
CA ARG A 243 7.91 14.31 0.09
C ARG A 243 7.56 13.03 0.83
N LEU A 244 7.71 11.89 0.16
CA LEU A 244 7.53 10.58 0.77
C LEU A 244 8.85 9.79 0.71
N HIS A 245 9.24 9.22 1.84
CA HIS A 245 10.40 8.36 1.96
C HIS A 245 9.93 6.92 2.12
N GLY A 246 10.39 6.01 1.25
CA GLY A 246 10.05 4.60 1.35
C GLY A 246 10.75 3.90 2.51
N LEU A 247 10.02 3.04 3.21
CA LEU A 247 10.50 2.21 4.30
C LEU A 247 10.41 0.70 3.99
N SER A 248 9.86 0.34 2.82
CA SER A 248 9.76 -1.02 2.31
C SER A 248 10.67 -1.20 1.09
N SER A 249 11.11 -2.43 0.82
CA SER A 249 11.87 -2.73 -0.42
C SER A 249 11.10 -2.40 -1.70
N THR A 250 9.78 -2.45 -1.65
CA THR A 250 8.86 -2.14 -2.76
C THR A 250 8.61 -0.66 -3.00
N ASN A 251 9.07 0.21 -2.11
CA ASN A 251 8.96 1.66 -2.28
C ASN A 251 10.25 2.41 -1.90
N SER A 252 11.38 1.71 -1.75
CA SER A 252 12.65 2.29 -1.31
C SER A 252 13.17 3.42 -2.20
N ASN A 253 12.74 3.49 -3.46
CA ASN A 253 13.08 4.57 -4.39
C ASN A 253 12.06 5.71 -4.39
N ALA A 254 11.06 5.73 -3.49
CA ALA A 254 9.98 6.73 -3.52
C ALA A 254 10.53 8.18 -3.58
N LEU A 255 11.48 8.51 -2.71
CA LEU A 255 12.07 9.86 -2.69
C LEU A 255 12.83 10.18 -3.98
N SER A 256 13.71 9.28 -4.44
CA SER A 256 14.52 9.49 -5.64
C SER A 256 13.68 9.53 -6.92
N ARG A 257 12.49 8.91 -6.89
CA ARG A 257 11.46 8.96 -7.93
C ARG A 257 10.54 10.19 -7.83
N ALA A 258 10.82 11.12 -6.91
CA ALA A 258 9.96 12.26 -6.62
C ALA A 258 8.50 11.89 -6.28
N VAL A 259 8.27 10.73 -5.69
CA VAL A 259 6.93 10.33 -5.23
C VAL A 259 6.55 11.18 -4.02
N VAL A 260 5.47 11.94 -4.17
CA VAL A 260 4.97 12.88 -3.16
C VAL A 260 3.48 12.71 -2.90
N LEU A 261 3.00 13.32 -1.82
CA LEU A 261 1.58 13.61 -1.59
C LEU A 261 1.30 15.04 -2.02
N HIS A 262 0.41 15.27 -2.97
CA HIS A 262 0.14 16.62 -3.51
C HIS A 262 -1.33 16.85 -3.85
N GLU A 263 -1.69 18.13 -4.04
CA GLU A 263 -3.00 18.50 -4.57
C GLU A 263 -3.12 18.25 -6.08
N ALA A 264 -4.32 17.89 -6.51
CA ALA A 264 -4.64 17.66 -7.90
C ALA A 264 -6.05 18.11 -8.22
N VAL A 265 -6.18 18.93 -9.27
CA VAL A 265 -7.47 19.38 -9.81
C VAL A 265 -8.25 18.25 -10.48
N TYR A 266 -7.58 17.17 -10.87
CA TYR A 266 -8.17 15.97 -11.47
C TYR A 266 -8.68 14.95 -10.43
N VAL A 267 -8.59 15.28 -9.14
CA VAL A 267 -9.19 14.49 -8.05
C VAL A 267 -10.41 15.22 -7.49
N ARG A 268 -11.60 14.65 -7.69
CA ARG A 268 -12.88 15.26 -7.28
C ARG A 268 -13.87 14.19 -6.85
N GLU A 269 -14.74 14.52 -5.89
CA GLU A 269 -15.79 13.61 -5.40
C GLU A 269 -16.78 13.20 -6.50
N ALA A 270 -17.10 14.11 -7.42
CA ALA A 270 -18.03 13.84 -8.51
C ALA A 270 -17.45 12.94 -9.63
N ASN A 271 -16.15 12.62 -9.60
CA ASN A 271 -15.52 11.84 -10.65
C ASN A 271 -15.91 10.36 -10.56
N MET A 272 -16.33 9.76 -11.68
CA MET A 272 -16.63 8.33 -11.75
C MET A 272 -15.39 7.42 -11.68
N ARG A 273 -14.21 7.97 -12.01
CA ARG A 273 -12.86 7.48 -11.68
C ARG A 273 -11.94 8.71 -11.59
N GLN A 274 -10.92 8.70 -10.75
CA GLN A 274 -10.02 9.85 -10.64
C GLN A 274 -9.05 9.89 -11.83
N GLY A 275 -8.54 11.08 -12.16
CA GLY A 275 -7.33 11.16 -13.00
C GLY A 275 -6.14 10.49 -12.32
N ARG A 276 -5.02 10.35 -13.03
CA ARG A 276 -3.85 9.59 -12.55
C ARG A 276 -2.58 10.44 -12.51
N SER A 277 -1.73 10.18 -11.52
CA SER A 277 -0.41 10.80 -11.38
C SER A 277 0.67 10.00 -12.13
N TRP A 278 1.96 10.32 -11.90
CA TRP A 278 3.10 9.46 -12.28
C TRP A 278 3.64 8.64 -11.10
N GLY A 279 2.75 8.25 -10.18
CA GLY A 279 3.05 7.38 -9.03
C GLY A 279 2.83 8.04 -7.67
N CYS A 280 2.71 9.37 -7.65
CA CYS A 280 2.38 10.19 -6.49
C CYS A 280 0.99 9.88 -5.90
N LEU A 281 0.82 10.14 -4.61
CA LEU A 281 -0.48 10.18 -3.97
C LEU A 281 -1.11 11.54 -4.25
N ALA A 282 -2.05 11.64 -5.18
CA ALA A 282 -2.70 12.91 -5.49
C ALA A 282 -4.08 12.98 -4.83
N VAL A 283 -4.39 14.06 -4.13
CA VAL A 283 -5.67 14.29 -3.44
C VAL A 283 -6.31 15.59 -3.92
N SER A 284 -7.58 15.82 -3.63
CA SER A 284 -8.25 17.05 -4.07
C SER A 284 -7.65 18.29 -3.38
N ALA A 285 -7.73 19.44 -4.06
CA ALA A 285 -7.33 20.73 -3.48
C ALA A 285 -8.13 21.10 -2.21
N THR A 286 -9.34 20.55 -2.05
CA THR A 286 -10.15 20.76 -0.83
C THR A 286 -9.63 19.96 0.37
N GLU A 287 -8.96 18.83 0.14
CA GLU A 287 -8.48 17.93 1.19
C GLU A 287 -7.00 18.13 1.53
N ILE A 288 -6.21 18.74 0.62
CA ILE A 288 -4.76 18.82 0.76
C ILE A 288 -4.32 19.49 2.06
N ARG A 289 -4.92 20.62 2.46
CA ARG A 289 -4.50 21.36 3.67
C ARG A 289 -4.64 20.51 4.92
N LYS A 290 -5.81 19.88 5.11
CA LYS A 290 -6.08 18.97 6.23
C LYS A 290 -5.15 17.77 6.20
N THR A 291 -4.98 17.16 5.03
CA THR A 291 -4.12 15.98 4.83
C THR A 291 -2.67 16.28 5.20
N LEU A 292 -2.10 17.38 4.69
CA LEU A 292 -0.74 17.81 5.03
C LEU A 292 -0.61 18.14 6.52
N ASN A 293 -1.59 18.80 7.12
CA ASN A 293 -1.57 19.09 8.55
C ASN A 293 -1.56 17.86 9.44
N SER A 294 -2.39 16.87 9.12
CA SER A 294 -2.44 15.62 9.87
C SER A 294 -1.13 14.85 9.72
N LEU A 295 -0.57 14.81 8.50
CA LEU A 295 0.54 13.91 8.18
C LEU A 295 1.92 14.57 8.22
N LYS A 296 2.04 15.89 8.47
CA LYS A 296 3.35 16.58 8.57
C LYS A 296 4.20 16.06 9.71
N GLY A 297 5.51 16.24 9.59
CA GLY A 297 6.46 15.96 10.67
C GLY A 297 6.77 14.47 10.86
N GLY A 298 6.70 13.65 9.81
CA GLY A 298 7.14 12.25 9.87
C GLY A 298 6.08 11.27 10.34
N ALA A 299 4.86 11.36 9.79
CA ALA A 299 3.80 10.38 9.99
C ALA A 299 4.06 9.13 9.14
N LEU A 300 3.53 7.99 9.59
CA LEU A 300 3.50 6.77 8.80
C LEU A 300 2.40 6.86 7.75
N ILE A 301 2.68 6.46 6.52
CA ILE A 301 1.67 6.12 5.52
C ILE A 301 1.88 4.66 5.11
N TYR A 302 0.82 3.86 5.11
CA TYR A 302 0.83 2.51 4.57
C TYR A 302 -0.02 2.46 3.30
N ALA A 303 0.56 2.08 2.17
CA ALA A 303 -0.18 1.82 0.94
C ALA A 303 -0.20 0.32 0.65
N GLY A 304 -1.38 -0.28 0.75
CA GLY A 304 -1.53 -1.73 0.69
C GLY A 304 -2.73 -2.17 -0.14
N LEU A 305 -2.97 -3.48 -0.11
CA LEU A 305 -4.09 -4.14 -0.78
C LEU A 305 -4.84 -4.96 0.27
N ARG A 306 -6.17 -4.81 0.31
CA ARG A 306 -7.00 -5.60 1.21
C ARG A 306 -6.81 -7.09 0.96
N ASP A 307 -6.89 -7.86 2.04
CA ASP A 307 -6.90 -9.32 2.02
C ASP A 307 -5.69 -9.94 1.30
N SER A 308 -4.57 -9.21 1.26
CA SER A 308 -3.31 -9.67 0.72
C SER A 308 -2.24 -9.77 1.82
N ASP A 309 -1.13 -10.44 1.58
CA ASP A 309 0.02 -10.41 2.49
C ASP A 309 0.88 -9.14 2.33
N PHE A 310 0.50 -8.24 1.40
CA PHE A 310 1.14 -6.97 1.13
C PHE A 310 0.45 -5.79 1.82
#